data_AF-A0A5B6W790-F1
#
_entry.id   AF-A0A5B6W790-F1
#
_cell.length_a   1.000
_cell.length_b   1.000
_cell.length_c   1.000
_cell.angle_alpha   90.00
_cell.angle_beta   90.00
_cell.angle_gamma   90.00
#
_symmetry.space_group_name_H-M   'P 1'
#
loop_
_entity.id
_entity.type
_entity.pdbx_description
1 polymer ?
#
loop_
_entity_poly.entity_id
_entity_poly.type
_entity_poly.pdbx_seq_one_letter_code
_entity_poly.pdbx_strand_id
1 'polypeptide(L)'
;MVFFIETKINDKRMERIRRRCGFVNGIDVGAEGSRGGLCLAWREEIKVSLKTFSKNHIDVLIEESNNSSWNLLRTLGQEQRYPWLVSGDFNEIMYLFEKSGGQPRVERKIAAFREVLDECQLLDIGFQGTWFT
;
A
#
# COMPACT_ATOMS: atom_id res chain seq x y z
N MET A 1 -3.86 -2.44 5.91
CA MET A 1 -3.20 -1.17 6.26
C MET A 1 -4.06 -0.04 5.73
N VAL A 2 -4.19 1.06 6.46
CA VAL A 2 -4.97 2.24 6.03
C VAL A 2 -4.16 3.50 6.33
N PHE A 3 -4.24 4.48 5.44
CA PHE A 3 -3.61 5.78 5.63
C PHE A 3 -4.67 6.88 5.53
N PHE A 4 -4.78 7.68 6.58
CA PHE A 4 -5.68 8.83 6.66
C PHE A 4 -4.86 10.12 6.64
N ILE A 5 -5.39 11.11 5.93
CA ILE A 5 -4.79 12.43 5.76
C ILE A 5 -5.86 13.47 6.12
N GLU A 6 -5.43 14.62 6.64
CA GLU A 6 -6.33 15.72 7.07
C GLU A 6 -7.37 15.25 8.09
N THR A 7 -6.95 14.44 9.06
CA THR A 7 -7.87 13.87 10.06
C THR A 7 -8.49 14.95 10.94
N LYS A 8 -7.82 16.10 11.13
CA LYS A 8 -8.23 17.18 12.03
C LYS A 8 -8.53 16.69 13.46
N ILE A 9 -7.88 15.59 13.83
CA ILE A 9 -8.06 14.89 15.11
C ILE A 9 -6.69 14.84 15.80
N ASN A 10 -6.68 15.01 17.13
CA ASN A 10 -5.44 14.81 17.89
C ASN A 10 -5.05 13.33 17.94
N ASP A 11 -3.75 13.09 18.08
CA ASP A 11 -3.13 11.77 18.17
C ASP A 11 -3.83 10.82 19.14
N LYS A 12 -4.11 11.26 20.37
CA LYS A 12 -4.76 10.42 21.42
C LYS A 12 -6.18 9.99 21.08
N ARG A 13 -6.93 10.82 20.35
CA ARG A 13 -8.29 10.50 19.89
C ARG A 13 -8.21 9.58 18.68
N MET A 14 -7.27 9.83 17.77
CA MET A 14 -7.08 8.98 16.60
C MET A 14 -6.65 7.56 17.00
N GLU A 15 -5.73 7.44 17.96
CA GLU A 15 -5.33 6.16 18.54
C GLU A 15 -6.54 5.36 19.05
N ARG A 16 -7.45 6.00 19.79
CA ARG A 16 -8.66 5.36 20.30
C ARG A 16 -9.59 4.91 19.17
N ILE A 17 -9.72 5.69 18.10
CA ILE A 17 -10.54 5.35 16.94
C ILE A 17 -9.94 4.14 16.21
N ARG A 18 -8.65 4.19 15.84
CA ARG A 18 -8.01 3.09 15.10
C ARG A 18 -8.07 1.77 15.86
N ARG A 19 -7.84 1.79 17.18
CA ARG A 19 -7.92 0.60 18.04
C ARG A 19 -9.32 0.02 18.08
N ARG A 20 -10.37 0.85 18.14
CA ARG A 20 -11.77 0.40 18.07
C ARG A 20 -12.15 -0.20 16.71
N CYS A 21 -11.47 0.21 15.64
CA CYS A 21 -11.64 -0.32 14.30
C CYS A 21 -10.78 -1.57 14.02
N GLY A 22 -10.11 -2.14 15.02
CA GLY A 22 -9.29 -3.35 14.86
C GLY A 22 -7.87 -3.10 14.34
N PHE A 23 -7.46 -1.83 14.19
CA PHE A 23 -6.09 -1.46 13.87
C PHE A 23 -5.28 -1.20 15.15
N VAL A 24 -4.77 -2.29 15.71
CA VAL A 24 -4.01 -2.28 16.96
C VAL A 24 -2.69 -1.51 16.85
N ASN A 25 -2.07 -1.50 15.66
CA ASN A 25 -0.84 -0.78 15.38
C ASN A 25 -1.13 0.50 14.59
N GLY A 26 -0.30 1.53 14.79
CA GLY A 26 -0.42 2.77 14.03
C GLY A 26 0.55 3.87 14.47
N ILE A 27 0.72 4.84 13.57
CA ILE A 27 1.43 6.10 13.78
C ILE A 27 0.41 7.21 13.61
N ASP A 28 0.15 7.96 14.68
CA ASP A 28 -0.81 9.05 14.73
C ASP A 28 -0.07 10.38 14.86
N VAL A 29 -0.08 11.19 13.80
CA VAL A 29 0.43 12.56 13.83
C VAL A 29 -0.76 13.48 14.08
N GLY A 30 -0.86 14.02 15.29
CA GLY A 30 -1.98 14.88 15.69
C GLY A 30 -2.07 16.18 14.89
N ALA A 31 -3.30 16.59 14.57
CA ALA A 31 -3.59 17.88 13.95
C ALA A 31 -3.26 19.07 14.85
N GLU A 32 -2.94 20.21 14.24
CA GLU A 32 -2.73 21.49 14.93
C GLU A 32 -3.88 22.45 14.61
N GLY A 33 -4.77 22.64 15.59
CA GLY A 33 -6.02 23.36 15.37
C GLY A 33 -6.86 22.65 14.30
N SER A 34 -7.10 23.33 13.18
CA SER A 34 -7.85 22.80 12.02
C SER A 34 -6.97 22.29 10.88
N ARG A 35 -5.64 22.18 11.09
CA ARG A 35 -4.67 21.84 10.03
C ARG A 35 -4.08 20.46 10.22
N GLY A 36 -4.03 19.71 9.13
CA GLY A 36 -3.31 18.45 9.04
C GLY A 36 -3.94 17.34 9.87
N GLY A 37 -3.07 16.45 10.33
CA GLY A 37 -3.45 15.19 10.94
C GLY A 37 -3.20 14.03 9.97
N LEU A 38 -2.28 13.15 10.34
CA LEU A 38 -1.94 11.95 9.58
C LEU A 38 -2.14 10.75 10.47
N CYS A 39 -2.62 9.65 9.91
CA CYS A 39 -2.68 8.39 10.62
C CYS A 39 -2.38 7.26 9.67
N LEU A 40 -1.30 6.53 9.94
CA LEU A 40 -1.05 5.24 9.32
C LEU A 40 -1.44 4.17 10.31
N ALA A 41 -2.38 3.29 9.98
CA ALA A 41 -2.83 2.24 10.88
C ALA A 41 -2.78 0.87 10.19
N TRP A 42 -2.39 -0.16 10.93
CA TRP A 42 -2.27 -1.52 10.41
C TRP A 42 -2.62 -2.55 11.47
N ARG A 43 -2.89 -3.78 11.00
CA ARG A 43 -3.20 -4.93 11.83
C ARG A 43 -1.90 -5.65 12.19
N GLU A 44 -1.96 -6.55 13.17
CA GLU A 44 -0.78 -7.20 13.76
C GLU A 44 0.01 -8.05 12.76
N GLU A 45 -0.64 -8.53 11.70
CA GLU A 45 -0.05 -9.40 10.70
C GLU A 45 0.91 -8.65 9.75
N ILE A 46 0.83 -7.31 9.70
CA ILE A 46 1.67 -6.48 8.83
C ILE A 46 2.84 -5.95 9.64
N LYS A 47 4.06 -6.35 9.28
CA LYS A 47 5.29 -5.81 9.87
C LYS A 47 5.66 -4.51 9.19
N VAL A 48 5.62 -3.42 9.95
CA VAL A 48 5.94 -2.07 9.49
C VAL A 48 6.99 -1.48 10.42
N SER A 49 8.09 -1.01 9.86
CA SER A 49 9.14 -0.26 10.58
C SER A 49 9.09 1.21 10.16
N LEU A 50 9.01 2.10 11.15
CA LEU A 50 9.03 3.55 10.92
C LEU A 50 10.44 4.00 10.53
N LYS A 51 10.57 4.69 9.40
CA LYS A 51 11.82 5.35 8.99
C LYS A 51 11.87 6.77 9.54
N THR A 52 10.97 7.63 9.07
CA THR A 52 10.87 9.03 9.51
C THR A 52 9.42 9.51 9.49
N PHE A 53 9.13 10.59 10.18
CA PHE A 53 7.84 11.27 10.05
C PHE A 53 7.98 12.76 10.38
N SER A 54 7.02 13.54 9.91
CA SER A 54 6.82 14.93 10.29
C SER A 54 5.32 15.24 10.37
N LYS A 55 4.97 16.53 10.48
CA LYS A 55 3.59 17.00 10.36
C LYS A 55 2.96 16.72 9.00
N ASN A 56 3.79 16.57 7.96
CA ASN A 56 3.35 16.48 6.57
C ASN A 56 3.65 15.13 5.92
N HIS A 57 4.39 14.25 6.59
CA HIS A 57 4.74 12.93 6.04
C HIS A 57 4.84 11.85 7.10
N ILE A 58 4.58 10.61 6.69
CA ILE A 58 4.93 9.40 7.42
C ILE A 58 5.66 8.50 6.41
N ASP A 59 6.91 8.16 6.70
CA ASP A 59 7.74 7.27 5.89
C ASP A 59 7.99 5.97 6.66
N VAL A 60 7.60 4.85 6.04
CA VAL A 60 7.71 3.52 6.63
C VAL A 60 8.32 2.54 5.64
N LEU A 61 8.98 1.53 6.20
CA LEU A 61 9.38 0.32 5.51
C LEU A 61 8.42 -0.79 5.90
N ILE A 62 7.90 -1.51 4.92
CA ILE A 62 7.11 -2.72 5.16
C ILE A 62 8.10 -3.89 5.10
N GLU A 63 8.23 -4.62 6.20
CA GLU A 63 9.08 -5.81 6.24
C GLU A 63 8.30 -6.97 5.63
N GLU A 64 8.70 -7.34 4.42
CA GLU A 64 8.19 -8.54 3.79
C GLU A 64 8.79 -9.76 4.52
N SER A 65 7.97 -10.54 5.22
CA SER A 65 8.33 -11.94 5.47
C SER A 65 8.28 -12.62 4.12
N ASN A 66 9.45 -12.82 3.50
CA ASN A 66 9.70 -13.56 2.26
C ASN A 66 8.48 -14.40 1.81
N ASN A 67 7.89 -14.01 0.67
CA ASN A 67 6.74 -14.61 -0.08
C ASN A 67 5.35 -13.97 0.00
N SER A 68 5.09 -12.86 0.71
CA SER A 68 3.68 -12.50 1.02
C SER A 68 3.06 -11.28 0.32
N SER A 69 3.75 -10.47 -0.48
CA SER A 69 3.12 -9.26 -1.07
C SER A 69 1.96 -9.61 -2.00
N TRP A 70 2.10 -10.70 -2.75
CA TRP A 70 1.02 -11.28 -3.54
C TRP A 70 -0.09 -11.89 -2.69
N ASN A 71 0.25 -12.53 -1.56
CA ASN A 71 -0.76 -13.10 -0.67
C ASN A 71 -1.55 -12.01 0.06
N LEU A 72 -0.93 -10.88 0.38
CA LEU A 72 -1.61 -9.70 0.89
C LEU A 72 -2.57 -9.15 -0.16
N LEU A 73 -2.12 -9.00 -1.42
CA LEU A 73 -2.97 -8.55 -2.51
C LEU A 73 -4.18 -9.48 -2.71
N ARG A 74 -3.95 -10.81 -2.72
CA ARG A 74 -5.00 -11.83 -2.76
C ARG A 74 -5.98 -11.72 -1.60
N THR A 75 -5.47 -11.56 -0.38
CA THR A 75 -6.31 -11.43 0.83
C THR A 75 -7.19 -10.18 0.74
N LEU A 76 -6.61 -9.05 0.33
CA LEU A 76 -7.35 -7.79 0.15
C LEU A 76 -8.42 -7.93 -0.94
N GLY A 77 -8.10 -8.58 -2.05
CA GLY A 77 -9.05 -8.82 -3.14
C GLY A 77 -10.22 -9.72 -2.73
N GLN A 78 -9.96 -10.78 -1.98
CA GLN A 78 -11.01 -11.68 -1.48
C GLN A 78 -11.97 -11.01 -0.50
N GLU A 79 -11.52 -10.00 0.23
CA GLU A 79 -12.35 -9.24 1.17
C GLU A 79 -13.20 -8.14 0.49
N GLN A 80 -12.97 -7.82 -0.79
CA GLN A 80 -13.70 -6.77 -1.50
C GLN A 80 -15.05 -7.26 -2.05
N ARG A 81 -16.12 -6.53 -1.69
CA ARG A 81 -17.49 -6.72 -2.23
C ARG A 81 -17.86 -5.72 -3.33
N TYR A 82 -17.02 -4.71 -3.56
CA TYR A 82 -17.25 -3.62 -4.48
C TYR A 82 -16.02 -3.41 -5.37
N PRO A 83 -16.14 -2.73 -6.53
CA PRO A 83 -15.00 -2.37 -7.36
C PRO A 83 -13.95 -1.65 -6.52
N TRP A 84 -12.68 -2.02 -6.71
CA TRP A 84 -11.57 -1.53 -5.90
C TRP A 84 -10.38 -1.17 -6.80
N LEU A 85 -9.61 -0.18 -6.34
CA LEU A 85 -8.43 0.32 -7.02
C LEU A 85 -7.21 -0.01 -6.16
N VAL A 86 -6.18 -0.56 -6.80
CA VAL A 86 -4.86 -0.76 -6.20
C VAL A 86 -3.86 0.10 -6.97
N SER A 87 -3.11 0.92 -6.25
CA SER A 87 -2.10 1.80 -6.82
C SER A 87 -0.88 1.80 -5.91
N GLY A 88 0.31 1.74 -6.52
CA GLY A 88 1.58 1.67 -5.81
C GLY A 88 2.73 1.26 -6.74
N ASP A 89 3.92 1.17 -6.18
CA ASP A 89 5.10 0.65 -6.87
C ASP A 89 5.19 -0.87 -6.67
N PHE A 90 4.67 -1.64 -7.63
CA PHE A 90 4.73 -3.10 -7.60
C PHE A 90 6.13 -3.64 -7.87
N ASN A 91 7.03 -2.80 -8.41
CA ASN A 91 8.30 -3.25 -8.97
C ASN A 91 8.16 -4.47 -9.90
N GLU A 92 6.99 -4.71 -10.52
CA GLU A 92 6.75 -5.78 -11.47
C GLU A 92 6.26 -5.26 -12.83
N ILE A 93 6.61 -5.97 -13.90
CA ILE A 93 6.13 -5.67 -15.26
C ILE A 93 5.15 -6.77 -15.67
N MET A 94 4.04 -6.37 -16.30
CA MET A 94 3.10 -7.28 -16.93
C MET A 94 3.57 -7.71 -18.30
N TYR A 95 4.31 -6.89 -19.03
CA TYR A 95 4.79 -7.22 -20.37
C TYR A 95 6.25 -6.82 -20.54
N LEU A 96 6.99 -7.64 -21.31
CA LEU A 96 8.40 -7.36 -21.60
C LEU A 96 8.60 -5.98 -22.28
N PHE A 97 7.60 -5.50 -23.03
CA PHE A 97 7.67 -4.22 -23.72
C PHE A 97 7.58 -3.00 -22.78
N GLU A 98 7.13 -3.16 -21.53
CA GLU A 98 7.03 -2.04 -20.57
C GLU A 98 8.41 -1.52 -20.15
N LYS A 99 9.43 -2.38 -20.25
CA LYS A 99 10.79 -2.07 -19.85
C LYS A 99 11.69 -1.87 -21.08
N SER A 100 12.38 -0.74 -21.13
CA SER A 100 13.44 -0.51 -22.11
C SER A 100 14.82 -0.71 -21.47
N GLY A 101 15.62 -1.65 -21.99
CA GLY A 101 16.97 -1.94 -21.48
C GLY A 101 17.04 -2.64 -20.11
N GLY A 102 18.26 -2.84 -19.61
CA GLY A 102 18.53 -3.57 -18.37
C GLY A 102 18.45 -5.11 -18.51
N GLN A 103 18.57 -5.82 -17.39
CA GLN A 103 18.43 -7.28 -17.38
C GLN A 103 16.96 -7.68 -17.64
N PRO A 104 16.70 -8.61 -18.58
CA PRO A 104 15.37 -9.15 -18.79
C PRO A 104 14.82 -9.74 -17.50
N ARG A 105 13.57 -9.41 -17.18
CA ARG A 105 12.86 -10.05 -16.07
C ARG A 105 12.60 -11.50 -16.41
N VAL A 106 12.73 -12.37 -15.40
CA VAL A 106 12.43 -13.79 -15.54
C VAL A 106 10.93 -13.96 -15.82
N GLU A 107 10.57 -14.64 -16.90
CA GLU A 107 9.18 -14.83 -17.33
C GLU A 107 8.28 -15.39 -16.21
N ARG A 108 8.82 -16.28 -15.35
CA ARG A 108 8.09 -16.83 -14.21
C ARG A 108 7.60 -15.74 -13.24
N LYS A 109 8.34 -14.65 -13.06
CA LYS A 109 7.92 -13.53 -12.19
C LYS A 109 6.79 -12.73 -12.84
N ILE A 110 6.89 -12.48 -14.15
CA ILE A 110 5.83 -11.82 -14.93
C ILE A 110 4.55 -12.66 -14.90
N ALA A 111 4.66 -13.97 -15.09
CA ALA A 111 3.54 -14.90 -15.02
C ALA A 111 2.89 -14.92 -13.63
N ALA A 112 3.70 -15.01 -12.57
CA ALA A 112 3.20 -14.96 -11.20
C ALA A 112 2.51 -13.63 -10.88
N PHE A 113 3.00 -12.50 -11.39
CA PHE A 113 2.34 -11.21 -11.20
C PHE A 113 0.99 -11.16 -11.91
N ARG A 114 0.92 -11.62 -13.16
CA ARG A 114 -0.34 -11.70 -13.92
C ARG A 114 -1.36 -12.62 -13.26
N GLU A 115 -0.93 -13.76 -12.75
CA GLU A 115 -1.77 -14.71 -12.03
C GLU A 115 -2.44 -14.03 -10.83
N VAL A 116 -1.68 -13.25 -10.05
CA VAL A 116 -2.23 -12.53 -8.89
C VAL A 116 -3.25 -11.47 -9.31
N LEU A 117 -2.98 -10.72 -10.40
CA LEU A 117 -3.93 -9.73 -10.91
C LEU A 117 -5.24 -10.39 -11.36
N ASP A 118 -5.16 -11.54 -12.04
CA ASP A 118 -6.30 -12.32 -12.49
C ASP A 118 -7.13 -12.85 -11.30
N GLU A 119 -6.47 -13.46 -10.31
CA GLU A 119 -7.11 -13.92 -9.06
C GLU A 119 -7.83 -12.78 -8.32
N CYS A 120 -7.27 -11.56 -8.39
CA CYS A 120 -7.80 -10.36 -7.75
C CYS A 120 -8.84 -9.61 -8.59
N GLN A 121 -9.13 -10.09 -9.81
CA GLN A 121 -9.96 -9.42 -10.81
C GLN A 121 -9.54 -7.97 -11.07
N LEU A 122 -8.23 -7.72 -11.02
CA LEU A 122 -7.63 -6.42 -11.26
C LEU A 122 -7.30 -6.27 -12.74
N LEU A 123 -7.70 -5.13 -13.29
CA LEU A 123 -7.38 -4.73 -14.65
C LEU A 123 -6.38 -3.59 -14.60
N ASP A 124 -5.41 -3.63 -15.50
CA ASP A 124 -4.58 -2.46 -15.74
C ASP A 124 -5.41 -1.38 -16.44
N ILE A 125 -5.44 -0.20 -15.82
CA ILE A 125 -6.12 0.98 -16.35
C ILE A 125 -5.27 1.70 -17.41
N GLY A 126 -4.03 1.26 -17.59
CA GLY A 126 -3.06 1.86 -18.48
C GLY A 126 -2.46 3.16 -17.90
N PHE A 127 -1.47 3.69 -18.62
CA PHE A 127 -0.84 4.95 -18.28
C PHE A 127 -0.67 5.81 -19.54
N GLN A 128 -0.82 7.12 -19.39
CA GLN A 128 -0.57 8.09 -20.46
C GLN A 128 0.44 9.14 -19.96
N GLY A 129 1.65 9.08 -20.50
CA GLY A 129 2.74 9.99 -20.14
C GLY A 129 4.05 9.61 -20.84
N THR A 130 5.09 10.43 -20.65
CA THR A 130 6.42 10.18 -21.22
C THR A 130 7.05 8.94 -20.61
N TRP A 131 7.53 8.01 -21.45
CA TRP A 131 8.22 6.81 -21.03
C TRP A 131 9.51 7.20 -20.29
N PHE A 132 9.53 7.04 -18.96
CA PHE A 132 10.76 7.09 -18.18
C PHE A 132 10.80 5.87 -17.27
N THR A 133 11.45 4.82 -17.78
CA THR A 133 12.28 3.86 -17.04
C THR A 133 13.06 3.02 -18.03
#